data_AF-A0A1S3H7V7-F1
#
_entry.id   AF-A0A1S3H7V7-F1
#
_cell.length_a   1.000
_cell.length_b   1.000
_cell.length_c   1.000
_cell.angle_alpha   90.00
_cell.angle_beta   90.00
_cell.angle_gamma   90.00
#
_symmetry.space_group_name_H-M   'P 1'
#
loop_
_entity.id
_entity.type
_entity.pdbx_description
1 polymer ?
#
loop_
_entity_poly.entity_id
_entity_poly.type
_entity_poly.pdbx_seq_one_letter_code
_entity_poly.pdbx_strand_id
1 'polypeptide(L)'
;MRSQLPKMNSFYSDKPPDEDHFDEKADYPRASKYQTLCSVCNCSASKFCARCHSQAYCSKEHQVVDWKNGHKLYCGKDMPEKEKQTASSKVCFPEFELLIESEEFSDSDKEDEKSEEAKLEEYRHYMESNQEAMSHYDSKSAAKDLEKMAGQENEDYKQFIKFKMRIQQEPDQVLRYDRGGSPLWVSVHNVPEPSDIPNCSCGKPRQFEFQVG
;
A
#
# COMPACT_ATOMS: atom_id res chain seq x y z
N MET A 1 -3.10 8.24 -13.08
CA MET A 1 -1.75 8.71 -13.42
C MET A 1 -1.70 8.95 -14.94
N ARG A 2 -1.60 10.20 -15.41
CA ARG A 2 -1.53 10.48 -16.86
C ARG A 2 -0.12 10.19 -17.36
N SER A 3 0.00 9.42 -18.43
CA SER A 3 1.28 9.12 -19.08
C SER A 3 2.01 10.43 -19.39
N GLN A 4 3.26 10.55 -18.90
CA GLN A 4 4.15 11.70 -19.16
C GLN A 4 4.75 11.66 -20.57
N LEU A 5 4.35 10.70 -21.39
CA LEU A 5 4.78 10.57 -22.77
C LEU A 5 3.90 11.39 -23.71
N PRO A 6 4.44 11.90 -24.82
CA PRO A 6 3.62 12.49 -25.88
C PRO A 6 2.53 11.51 -26.31
N LYS A 7 1.37 12.05 -26.73
CA LYS A 7 0.22 11.24 -27.20
C LYS A 7 0.64 10.18 -28.20
N MET A 8 1.57 10.52 -29.10
CA MET A 8 2.23 9.57 -29.99
C MET A 8 3.59 9.19 -29.40
N ASN A 9 3.75 7.94 -28.97
CA ASN A 9 5.00 7.41 -28.46
C ASN A 9 5.17 5.94 -28.88
N SER A 10 6.35 5.37 -28.67
CA SER A 10 6.68 4.00 -29.07
C SER A 10 6.09 2.92 -28.15
N PHE A 11 5.45 3.29 -27.03
CA PHE A 11 5.02 2.37 -25.98
C PHE A 11 3.50 2.19 -25.92
N TYR A 12 2.73 3.20 -26.31
CA TYR A 12 1.27 3.21 -26.22
C TYR A 12 0.64 3.60 -27.57
N SER A 13 -0.51 2.99 -27.87
CA SER A 13 -1.32 3.38 -29.03
C SER A 13 -1.82 4.83 -28.89
N ASP A 14 -1.96 5.52 -30.02
CA ASP A 14 -2.52 6.86 -30.12
C ASP A 14 -4.04 6.90 -29.86
N LYS A 15 -4.69 5.75 -29.96
CA LYS A 15 -6.11 5.56 -29.67
C LYS A 15 -6.28 4.86 -28.32
N PRO A 16 -7.20 5.32 -27.46
CA PRO A 16 -7.54 4.58 -26.26
C PRO A 16 -8.09 3.19 -26.65
N PRO A 17 -7.82 2.16 -25.85
CA PRO A 17 -8.49 0.88 -26.03
C PRO A 17 -10.02 1.06 -25.90
N ASP A 18 -10.77 0.27 -26.66
CA ASP A 18 -12.22 0.22 -26.56
C ASP A 18 -12.60 -0.43 -25.22
N GLU A 19 -13.17 0.34 -24.30
CA GLU A 19 -13.56 -0.15 -22.97
C GLU A 19 -14.81 -1.05 -23.02
N ASP A 20 -15.63 -0.93 -24.07
CA ASP A 20 -16.83 -1.73 -24.27
C ASP A 20 -16.52 -3.09 -24.93
N HIS A 21 -15.41 -3.18 -25.66
CA HIS A 21 -15.00 -4.39 -26.38
C HIS A 21 -13.66 -4.91 -25.89
N PHE A 22 -13.72 -5.95 -25.06
CA PHE A 22 -12.54 -6.66 -24.61
C PHE A 22 -11.86 -7.41 -25.76
N ASP A 23 -10.74 -6.87 -26.24
CA ASP A 23 -9.87 -7.58 -27.18
C ASP A 23 -9.07 -8.66 -26.46
N GLU A 24 -9.50 -9.90 -26.59
CA GLU A 24 -8.85 -11.07 -26.00
C GLU A 24 -7.41 -11.29 -26.53
N LYS A 25 -7.09 -10.76 -27.71
CA LYS A 25 -5.77 -10.87 -28.35
C LYS A 25 -4.82 -9.75 -27.98
N ALA A 26 -5.29 -8.69 -27.34
CA ALA A 26 -4.44 -7.60 -26.93
C ALA A 26 -3.58 -8.00 -25.70
N ASP A 27 -2.29 -7.69 -25.78
CA ASP A 27 -1.31 -8.05 -24.74
C ASP A 27 -1.40 -7.07 -23.55
N TYR A 28 -2.51 -7.13 -22.82
CA TYR A 28 -2.64 -6.36 -21.59
C TYR A 28 -1.76 -6.98 -20.48
N PRO A 29 -1.03 -6.17 -19.71
CA PRO A 29 -0.34 -6.66 -18.52
C PRO A 29 -1.40 -7.16 -17.53
N ARG A 30 -1.42 -8.47 -17.29
CA ARG A 30 -2.34 -9.10 -16.33
C ARG A 30 -1.51 -9.80 -15.27
N ALA A 31 -1.78 -9.51 -14.00
CA ALA A 31 -1.07 -10.15 -12.89
C ALA A 31 -1.18 -11.68 -12.92
N SER A 32 -2.29 -12.22 -13.44
CA SER A 32 -2.51 -13.66 -13.63
C SER A 32 -1.55 -14.33 -14.61
N LYS A 33 -0.86 -13.58 -15.48
CA LYS A 33 0.21 -14.11 -16.36
C LYS A 33 1.48 -14.49 -15.58
N TYR A 34 1.70 -13.85 -14.42
CA TYR A 34 2.97 -13.94 -13.69
C TYR A 34 2.82 -14.64 -12.33
N GLN A 35 1.62 -14.70 -11.78
CA GLN A 35 1.35 -15.35 -10.51
C GLN A 35 -0.09 -15.84 -10.40
N THR A 36 -0.31 -16.84 -9.54
CA THR A 36 -1.66 -17.26 -9.15
C THR A 36 -2.29 -16.20 -8.25
N LEU A 37 -3.54 -15.82 -8.56
CA LEU A 37 -4.26 -14.78 -7.82
C LEU A 37 -5.35 -15.38 -6.95
N CYS A 38 -5.62 -14.72 -5.82
CA CYS A 38 -6.72 -15.05 -4.94
C CYS A 38 -8.06 -14.70 -5.60
N SER A 39 -8.99 -15.66 -5.65
CA SER A 39 -10.33 -15.47 -6.24
C SER A 39 -11.20 -14.42 -5.53
N VAL A 40 -10.78 -13.90 -4.37
CA VAL A 40 -11.50 -12.88 -3.60
C VAL A 40 -10.85 -11.50 -3.73
N CYS A 41 -9.55 -11.38 -3.47
CA CYS A 41 -8.88 -10.08 -3.38
C CYS A 41 -7.82 -9.83 -4.48
N ASN A 42 -7.60 -10.78 -5.39
CA ASN A 42 -6.58 -10.72 -6.43
C ASN A 42 -5.12 -10.58 -5.93
N CYS A 43 -4.84 -10.68 -4.62
CA CYS A 43 -3.47 -10.82 -4.12
C CYS A 43 -2.85 -12.17 -4.52
N SER A 44 -1.53 -12.31 -4.38
CA SER A 44 -0.84 -13.58 -4.63
C SER A 44 -1.42 -14.71 -3.78
N ALA A 45 -1.72 -15.84 -4.41
CA ALA A 45 -2.32 -17.01 -3.78
C ALA A 45 -1.40 -18.22 -3.87
N SER A 46 -1.30 -18.96 -2.77
CA SER A 46 -0.50 -20.19 -2.67
C SER A 46 -1.34 -21.42 -2.35
N LYS A 47 -2.60 -21.25 -1.93
CA LYS A 47 -3.48 -22.34 -1.52
C LYS A 47 -4.60 -22.52 -2.54
N PHE A 48 -4.93 -23.76 -2.84
CA PHE A 48 -6.04 -24.09 -3.74
C PHE A 48 -7.17 -24.76 -2.98
N CYS A 49 -8.39 -24.65 -3.51
CA CYS A 49 -9.50 -25.42 -2.99
C CYS A 49 -9.19 -26.93 -3.07
N ALA A 50 -9.09 -27.60 -1.91
CA ALA A 50 -8.73 -29.02 -1.83
C ALA A 50 -9.70 -29.99 -2.53
N ARG A 51 -10.87 -29.51 -2.96
CA ARG A 51 -11.87 -30.34 -3.67
C ARG A 51 -11.74 -30.23 -5.18
N CYS A 52 -11.69 -29.00 -5.72
CA CYS A 52 -11.70 -28.78 -7.17
C CYS A 52 -10.35 -28.35 -7.75
N HIS A 53 -9.41 -27.93 -6.89
CA HIS A 53 -8.08 -27.44 -7.25
C HIS A 53 -8.07 -26.27 -8.26
N SER A 54 -9.24 -25.68 -8.55
CA SER A 54 -9.43 -24.66 -9.58
C SER A 54 -9.52 -23.23 -9.06
N GLN A 55 -9.88 -23.04 -7.78
CA GLN A 55 -9.90 -21.73 -7.13
C GLN A 55 -8.70 -21.61 -6.20
N ALA A 56 -8.07 -20.44 -6.19
CA ALA A 56 -6.89 -20.16 -5.40
C ALA A 56 -7.14 -19.03 -4.39
N TYR A 57 -6.48 -19.11 -3.23
CA TYR A 57 -6.68 -18.21 -2.11
C TYR A 57 -5.35 -17.85 -1.44
N CYS A 58 -5.22 -16.59 -1.01
CA CYS A 58 -4.10 -16.16 -0.17
C CYS A 58 -4.25 -16.68 1.28
N SER A 59 -5.50 -16.92 1.73
CA SER A 59 -5.82 -17.29 3.09
C SER A 59 -7.02 -18.24 3.18
N LYS A 60 -7.20 -18.89 4.34
CA LYS A 60 -8.36 -19.77 4.58
C LYS A 60 -9.64 -18.93 4.72
N GLU A 61 -9.51 -17.72 5.21
CA GLU A 61 -10.57 -16.74 5.38
C GLU A 61 -11.19 -16.40 4.03
N HIS A 62 -10.37 -16.10 3.02
CA HIS A 62 -10.85 -15.84 1.65
C HIS A 62 -11.47 -17.08 1.00
N GLN A 63 -10.99 -18.29 1.28
CA GLN A 63 -11.68 -19.50 0.85
C GLN A 63 -13.09 -19.60 1.45
N VAL A 64 -13.26 -19.30 2.74
CA VAL A 64 -14.57 -19.32 3.40
C VAL A 64 -15.50 -18.24 2.83
N VAL A 65 -14.98 -17.05 2.57
CA VAL A 65 -15.73 -15.94 1.94
C VAL A 65 -16.24 -16.37 0.56
N ASP A 66 -15.36 -16.87 -0.30
CA ASP A 66 -15.72 -17.33 -1.64
C ASP A 66 -16.72 -18.50 -1.60
N TRP A 67 -16.52 -19.45 -0.68
CA TRP A 67 -17.43 -20.58 -0.45
C TRP A 67 -18.85 -20.11 -0.13
N LYS A 68 -19.00 -19.11 0.74
CA LYS A 68 -20.29 -18.52 1.10
C LYS A 68 -20.92 -17.75 -0.05
N ASN A 69 -20.11 -17.13 -0.91
CA ASN A 69 -20.57 -16.19 -1.96
C ASN A 69 -20.82 -16.82 -3.34
N GLY A 70 -20.58 -18.11 -3.52
CA GLY A 70 -20.98 -18.80 -4.74
C GLY A 70 -20.20 -20.07 -5.04
N HIS A 71 -18.94 -20.16 -4.57
CA HIS A 71 -18.06 -21.26 -4.95
C HIS A 71 -18.64 -22.64 -4.65
N LYS A 72 -19.36 -22.79 -3.53
CA LYS A 72 -20.02 -24.05 -3.16
C LYS A 72 -20.98 -24.61 -4.22
N LEU A 73 -21.55 -23.76 -5.08
CA LEU A 73 -22.54 -24.14 -6.08
C LEU A 73 -21.92 -24.78 -7.32
N TYR A 74 -20.66 -24.46 -7.64
CA TYR A 74 -19.95 -24.94 -8.82
C TYR A 74 -18.67 -25.73 -8.51
N CYS A 75 -18.26 -25.81 -7.24
CA CYS A 75 -17.08 -26.55 -6.82
C CYS A 75 -17.13 -28.02 -7.28
N GLY A 76 -16.18 -28.42 -8.14
CA GLY A 76 -16.08 -29.79 -8.67
C GLY A 76 -17.06 -30.09 -9.82
N LYS A 77 -17.72 -29.09 -10.40
CA LYS A 77 -18.53 -29.24 -11.61
C LYS A 77 -17.73 -28.81 -12.84
N ASP A 78 -17.87 -29.57 -13.93
CA ASP A 78 -17.39 -29.16 -15.25
C ASP A 78 -18.36 -28.17 -15.87
N MET A 79 -18.13 -26.89 -15.55
CA MET A 79 -18.85 -25.77 -16.15
C MET A 79 -18.04 -25.18 -17.31
N PRO A 80 -18.70 -24.71 -18.38
CA PRO A 80 -18.03 -23.96 -19.45
C PRO A 80 -17.40 -22.69 -18.88
N GLU A 81 -16.25 -22.30 -19.42
CA GLU A 81 -15.36 -21.26 -18.87
C GLU A 81 -16.03 -19.88 -18.76
N LYS A 82 -16.95 -19.56 -19.68
CA LYS A 82 -17.76 -18.35 -19.66
C LYS A 82 -18.70 -18.26 -18.45
N GLU A 83 -19.22 -19.39 -17.97
CA GLU A 83 -20.09 -19.44 -16.79
C GLU A 83 -19.28 -19.43 -15.48
N LYS A 84 -18.00 -19.80 -15.52
CA LYS A 84 -17.08 -19.69 -14.38
C LYS A 84 -16.68 -18.25 -14.10
N GLN A 85 -16.50 -17.42 -15.14
CA GLN A 85 -16.16 -16.00 -15.00
C GLN A 85 -17.33 -15.17 -14.45
N THR A 86 -18.56 -15.42 -14.89
CA THR A 86 -19.76 -14.73 -14.38
C THR A 86 -20.16 -15.17 -12.97
N ALA A 87 -19.71 -16.36 -12.54
CA ALA A 87 -19.86 -16.85 -11.18
C ALA A 87 -18.74 -16.42 -10.23
N SER A 88 -17.69 -15.75 -10.73
CA SER A 88 -16.56 -15.29 -9.93
C SER A 88 -17.00 -14.19 -8.97
N SER A 89 -16.74 -14.45 -7.68
CA SER A 89 -16.88 -13.59 -6.49
C SER A 89 -17.79 -12.35 -6.60
N LYS A 90 -19.00 -12.47 -6.04
CA LYS A 90 -19.90 -11.36 -5.68
C LYS A 90 -19.36 -10.48 -4.53
N VAL A 91 -18.06 -10.57 -4.23
CA VAL A 91 -17.44 -9.85 -3.11
C VAL A 91 -17.03 -8.48 -3.63
N CYS A 92 -17.88 -7.49 -3.35
CA CYS A 92 -17.53 -6.10 -3.58
C CYS A 92 -16.80 -5.55 -2.35
N PHE A 93 -15.66 -4.92 -2.58
CA PHE A 93 -15.00 -4.10 -1.56
C PHE A 93 -15.63 -2.71 -1.59
N PRO A 94 -15.59 -1.96 -0.47
CA PRO A 94 -15.96 -0.55 -0.50
C PRO A 94 -15.12 0.19 -1.55
N GLU A 95 -15.80 0.99 -2.37
CA GLU A 95 -15.16 1.84 -3.36
C GLU A 95 -14.96 3.22 -2.75
N PHE A 96 -13.76 3.78 -2.94
CA PHE A 96 -13.40 5.11 -2.48
C PHE A 96 -12.90 5.93 -3.67
N GLU A 97 -13.24 7.21 -3.68
CA GLU A 97 -12.72 8.16 -4.66
C GLU A 97 -11.36 8.70 -4.18
N LEU A 98 -10.38 8.74 -5.09
CA LEU A 98 -9.12 9.44 -4.83
C LEU A 98 -9.28 10.92 -5.17
N LEU A 99 -9.34 11.74 -4.14
CA LEU A 99 -9.32 13.20 -4.27
C LEU A 99 -7.85 13.66 -4.42
N ILE A 100 -7.60 14.50 -5.42
CA ILE A 100 -6.28 15.08 -5.67
C ILE A 100 -6.31 16.52 -5.17
N GLU A 101 -5.63 16.75 -4.06
CA GLU A 101 -5.57 18.04 -3.40
C GLU A 101 -4.11 18.44 -3.16
N SER A 102 -3.84 19.75 -3.17
CA SER A 102 -2.53 20.27 -2.84
C SER A 102 -2.32 20.24 -1.35
N GLU A 103 -1.15 19.78 -0.94
CA GLU A 103 -0.80 19.66 0.46
C GLU A 103 -0.34 21.03 1.02
N GLU A 104 -1.22 21.70 1.77
CA GLU A 104 -0.94 23.02 2.39
C GLU A 104 -0.26 22.85 3.76
N PHE A 105 1.00 22.42 3.76
CA PHE A 105 1.81 22.37 4.99
C PHE A 105 2.98 23.31 4.85
N SER A 106 3.05 24.29 5.75
CA SER A 106 4.21 25.16 5.83
C SER A 106 5.13 24.65 6.93
N ASP A 107 6.41 24.54 6.62
CA ASP A 107 7.47 24.40 7.62
C ASP A 107 7.52 25.63 8.57
N SER A 108 6.65 26.62 8.40
CA SER A 108 6.54 27.82 9.23
C SER A 108 5.36 27.77 10.23
N ASP A 109 4.53 26.72 10.23
CA ASP A 109 3.49 26.49 11.25
C ASP A 109 4.10 26.04 12.61
N LYS A 110 5.33 26.49 12.87
CA LYS A 110 6.31 26.00 13.84
C LYS A 110 6.11 26.48 15.27
N GLU A 111 5.16 27.36 15.60
CA GLU A 111 5.23 28.11 16.87
C GLU A 111 3.98 28.11 17.77
N ASP A 112 2.92 27.35 17.50
CA ASP A 112 1.79 27.27 18.45
C ASP A 112 1.90 26.11 19.47
N GLU A 113 2.48 26.47 20.62
CA GLU A 113 2.05 26.19 22.00
C GLU A 113 1.46 24.80 22.39
N LYS A 114 2.23 23.73 22.21
CA LYS A 114 2.21 22.64 23.21
C LYS A 114 3.61 22.47 23.77
N SER A 115 3.76 22.51 25.09
CA SER A 115 5.04 22.26 25.74
C SER A 115 5.57 20.89 25.30
N GLU A 116 6.90 20.77 25.19
CA GLU A 116 7.53 19.48 24.84
C GLU A 116 7.08 18.36 25.79
N GLU A 117 6.84 18.69 27.06
CA GLU A 117 6.26 17.78 28.07
C GLU A 117 4.90 17.20 27.64
N ALA A 118 3.99 18.04 27.13
CA ALA A 118 2.66 17.61 26.71
C ALA A 118 2.71 16.72 25.46
N LYS A 119 3.68 16.98 24.55
CA LYS A 119 3.92 16.16 23.36
C LYS A 119 4.52 14.80 23.72
N LEU A 120 5.38 14.76 24.75
CA LEU A 120 6.01 13.54 25.25
C LEU A 120 4.99 12.62 25.95
N GLU A 121 4.07 13.20 26.74
CA GLU A 121 3.03 12.45 27.45
C GLU A 121 2.01 11.81 26.47
N GLU A 122 1.60 12.55 25.43
CA GLU A 122 0.67 12.05 24.40
C GLU A 122 1.29 10.87 23.62
N TYR A 123 2.61 10.89 23.40
CA TYR A 123 3.35 9.79 22.79
C TYR A 123 3.45 8.56 23.71
N ARG A 124 3.73 8.75 25.00
CA ARG A 124 3.78 7.63 25.97
C ARG A 124 2.44 6.91 26.05
N HIS A 125 1.35 7.67 26.16
CA HIS A 125 0.01 7.12 26.19
C HIS A 125 -0.34 6.37 24.90
N TYR A 126 0.11 6.86 23.73
CA TYR A 126 -0.08 6.17 22.46
C TYR A 126 0.70 4.84 22.40
N MET A 127 1.97 4.81 22.80
CA MET A 127 2.81 3.60 22.81
C MET A 127 2.24 2.49 23.72
N GLU A 128 1.63 2.89 24.84
CA GLU A 128 0.92 1.97 25.73
C GLU A 128 -0.39 1.45 25.10
N SER A 129 -1.14 2.32 24.43
CA SER A 129 -2.42 1.94 23.80
C SER A 129 -2.26 1.08 22.54
N ASN A 130 -1.13 1.20 21.83
CA ASN A 130 -0.87 0.51 20.56
C ASN A 130 0.05 -0.72 20.70
N GLN A 131 0.29 -1.17 21.94
CA GLN A 131 1.17 -2.28 22.28
C GLN A 131 0.74 -3.63 21.65
N GLU A 132 -0.55 -3.79 21.35
CA GLU A 132 -1.09 -4.98 20.69
C GLU A 132 -0.69 -5.08 19.20
N ALA A 133 -0.47 -3.96 18.51
CA ALA A 133 -0.07 -3.93 17.09
C ALA A 133 1.42 -4.31 16.87
N MET A 134 2.25 -4.20 17.92
CA MET A 134 3.68 -4.58 17.91
C MET A 134 3.95 -6.00 18.43
N SER A 135 2.91 -6.74 18.82
CA SER A 135 3.00 -8.08 19.44
C SER A 135 3.58 -9.18 18.54
N HIS A 136 3.82 -8.91 17.26
CA HIS A 136 4.37 -9.87 16.31
C HIS A 136 5.90 -9.95 16.27
N TYR A 137 6.62 -9.12 17.04
CA TYR A 137 8.07 -9.17 17.22
C TYR A 137 8.41 -9.32 18.71
N ASP A 138 9.33 -10.23 19.05
CA ASP A 138 9.65 -10.69 20.42
C ASP A 138 9.87 -9.53 21.42
N SER A 139 8.83 -9.28 22.23
CA SER A 139 8.49 -7.96 22.76
C SER A 139 9.10 -7.62 24.13
N LYS A 140 9.78 -8.56 24.81
CA LYS A 140 10.33 -8.26 26.15
C LYS A 140 11.66 -7.51 26.18
N SER A 141 12.48 -7.63 25.12
CA SER A 141 13.72 -6.83 24.98
C SER A 141 13.42 -5.50 24.29
N ALA A 142 12.63 -5.54 23.20
CA ALA A 142 12.35 -4.38 22.36
C ALA A 142 11.62 -3.26 23.12
N ALA A 143 10.61 -3.60 23.94
CA ALA A 143 9.88 -2.60 24.72
C ALA A 143 10.79 -1.89 25.75
N LYS A 144 11.73 -2.62 26.34
CA LYS A 144 12.66 -2.09 27.35
C LYS A 144 13.79 -1.25 26.73
N ASP A 145 14.21 -1.60 25.51
CA ASP A 145 15.17 -0.81 24.74
C ASP A 145 14.50 0.46 24.14
N LEU A 146 13.23 0.38 23.72
CA LEU A 146 12.42 1.51 23.25
C LEU A 146 12.05 2.51 24.36
N GLU A 147 11.70 2.03 25.55
CA GLU A 147 11.42 2.87 26.72
C GLU A 147 12.69 3.62 27.18
N LYS A 148 13.86 2.99 27.01
CA LYS A 148 15.16 3.62 27.24
C LYS A 148 15.53 4.66 26.17
N MET A 149 15.03 4.51 24.94
CA MET A 149 15.14 5.51 23.86
C MET A 149 14.14 6.66 24.02
N ALA A 150 12.95 6.40 24.55
CA ALA A 150 11.89 7.39 24.77
C ALA A 150 12.22 8.41 25.88
N GLY A 151 13.23 8.14 26.71
CA GLY A 151 13.72 9.06 27.75
C GLY A 151 14.83 10.00 27.29
N GLN A 152 15.31 9.90 26.05
CA GLN A 152 16.36 10.77 25.52
C GLN A 152 15.83 11.55 24.32
N GLU A 153 15.79 12.87 24.43
CA GLU A 153 15.60 13.77 23.30
C GLU A 153 16.71 13.56 22.26
N ASN A 154 16.51 12.59 21.38
CA ASN A 154 17.40 12.33 20.26
C ASN A 154 16.76 12.84 18.96
N GLU A 155 17.57 12.94 17.91
CA GLU A 155 17.11 13.43 16.61
C GLU A 155 15.99 12.57 16.02
N ASP A 156 15.98 11.28 16.34
CA ASP A 156 14.95 10.34 15.90
C ASP A 156 13.57 10.68 16.47
N TYR A 157 13.48 11.01 17.76
CA TYR A 157 12.24 11.46 18.39
C TYR A 157 11.72 12.75 17.73
N LYS A 158 12.59 13.72 17.48
CA LYS A 158 12.22 14.97 16.81
C LYS A 158 11.71 14.72 15.37
N GLN A 159 12.33 13.80 14.65
CA GLN A 159 11.90 13.42 13.30
C GLN A 159 10.53 12.72 13.31
N PHE A 160 10.31 11.81 14.27
CA PHE A 160 9.04 11.12 14.44
C PHE A 160 7.89 12.09 14.74
N ILE A 161 8.11 13.09 15.61
CA ILE A 161 7.10 14.11 15.90
C ILE A 161 6.76 14.94 14.65
N LYS A 162 7.77 15.36 13.87
CA LYS A 162 7.52 16.06 12.59
C LYS A 162 6.69 15.21 11.62
N PHE A 163 7.04 13.93 11.48
CA PHE A 163 6.28 12.98 10.68
C PHE A 163 4.82 12.90 11.14
N LYS A 164 4.59 12.76 12.45
CA LYS A 164 3.24 12.66 13.01
C LYS A 164 2.42 13.92 12.80
N MET A 165 2.99 15.10 13.05
CA MET A 165 2.31 16.38 12.83
C MET A 165 1.89 16.53 11.36
N ARG A 166 2.75 16.08 10.44
CA ARG A 166 2.47 16.10 8.99
C ARG A 166 1.31 15.20 8.61
N ILE A 167 1.32 13.95 9.07
CA ILE A 167 0.28 12.95 8.75
C ILE A 167 -1.05 13.26 9.45
N GLN A 168 -1.03 13.88 10.64
CA GLN A 168 -2.24 14.24 11.37
C GLN A 168 -3.11 15.28 10.68
N GLN A 169 -2.54 16.09 9.78
CA GLN A 169 -3.33 17.05 9.01
C GLN A 169 -4.24 16.35 8.01
N GLU A 170 -3.76 15.26 7.40
CA GLU A 170 -4.50 14.49 6.39
C GLU A 170 -4.35 12.98 6.66
N PRO A 171 -5.02 12.45 7.70
CA PRO A 171 -4.85 11.05 8.14
C PRO A 171 -5.38 10.03 7.12
N ASP A 172 -6.27 10.45 6.22
CA ASP A 172 -6.82 9.61 5.14
C ASP A 172 -5.95 9.65 3.86
N GLN A 173 -4.82 10.38 3.88
CA GLN A 173 -3.88 10.45 2.77
C GLN A 173 -3.26 9.07 2.51
N VAL A 174 -3.54 8.49 1.33
CA VAL A 174 -2.97 7.19 0.90
C VAL A 174 -1.78 7.34 -0.05
N LEU A 175 -1.56 8.52 -0.62
CA LEU A 175 -0.49 8.80 -1.56
C LEU A 175 -0.06 10.26 -1.48
N ARG A 176 1.24 10.49 -1.30
CA ARG A 176 1.87 11.82 -1.34
C ARG A 176 2.71 11.95 -2.60
N TYR A 177 2.25 12.75 -3.56
CA TYR A 177 2.96 13.00 -4.81
C TYR A 177 3.81 14.28 -4.71
N ASP A 178 5.13 14.15 -4.90
CA ASP A 178 6.08 15.25 -4.75
C ASP A 178 7.32 14.99 -5.63
N ARG A 179 7.11 15.12 -6.95
CA ARG A 179 8.10 14.76 -7.97
C ARG A 179 9.34 15.64 -7.89
N GLY A 180 10.49 15.00 -7.64
CA GLY A 180 11.77 15.69 -7.43
C GLY A 180 11.90 16.31 -6.03
N GLY A 181 10.90 16.15 -5.17
CA GLY A 181 10.95 16.53 -3.76
C GLY A 181 11.64 15.49 -2.90
N SER A 182 11.21 15.39 -1.64
CA SER A 182 11.79 14.48 -0.65
C SER A 182 10.73 13.60 0.01
N PRO A 183 11.04 12.32 0.31
CA PRO A 183 10.16 11.47 1.11
C PRO A 183 9.96 12.06 2.50
N LEU A 184 8.77 11.83 3.06
CA LEU A 184 8.47 12.12 4.45
C LEU A 184 8.95 10.95 5.31
N TRP A 185 10.06 11.16 6.02
CA TRP A 185 10.71 10.12 6.82
C TRP A 185 10.15 10.04 8.25
N VAL A 186 9.90 8.81 8.71
CA VAL A 186 9.45 8.52 10.09
C VAL A 186 10.59 8.57 11.11
N SER A 187 11.83 8.39 10.64
CA SER A 187 13.03 8.22 11.45
C SER A 187 14.23 8.84 10.72
N VAL A 188 15.27 9.19 11.45
CA VAL A 188 16.56 9.61 10.86
C VAL A 188 17.41 8.42 10.40
N HIS A 189 17.00 7.19 10.76
CA HIS A 189 17.70 5.97 10.42
C HIS A 189 17.19 5.37 9.11
N ASN A 190 18.06 4.63 8.41
CA ASN A 190 17.75 3.94 7.14
C ASN A 190 17.26 4.88 6.02
N VAL A 191 17.59 6.16 6.09
CA VAL A 191 17.43 7.09 4.98
C VAL A 191 18.51 6.77 3.95
N PRO A 192 18.16 6.33 2.73
CA PRO A 192 19.14 5.95 1.72
C PRO A 192 19.88 7.16 1.20
N GLU A 193 21.20 7.04 1.12
CA GLU A 193 22.03 8.03 0.45
C GLU A 193 21.88 7.92 -1.08
N PRO A 194 22.20 8.98 -1.85
CA PRO A 194 22.14 8.91 -3.32
C PRO A 194 22.94 7.74 -3.92
N SER A 195 23.98 7.26 -3.23
CA SER A 195 24.77 6.09 -3.62
C SER A 195 24.07 4.75 -3.41
N ASP A 196 23.12 4.67 -2.48
CA ASP A 196 22.37 3.44 -2.17
C ASP A 196 21.26 3.20 -3.19
N ILE A 197 20.86 4.26 -3.91
CA ILE A 197 19.81 4.22 -4.92
C ILE A 197 20.45 3.83 -6.25
N PRO A 198 20.11 2.66 -6.84
CA PRO A 198 20.70 2.28 -8.10
C PRO A 198 20.31 3.28 -9.20
N ASN A 199 21.15 3.39 -10.23
CA ASN A 199 20.80 4.14 -11.43
C ASN A 199 19.70 3.44 -12.24
N CYS A 200 18.99 4.22 -13.06
CA CYS A 200 18.08 3.70 -14.07
C CYS A 200 18.86 2.84 -15.09
N SER A 201 18.15 1.96 -15.81
CA SER A 201 18.75 1.16 -16.89
C SER A 201 19.37 2.02 -18.00
N CYS A 202 18.97 3.28 -18.14
CA CYS A 202 19.59 4.25 -19.05
C CYS A 202 20.84 4.95 -18.48
N GLY A 203 21.27 4.62 -17.26
CA GLY A 203 22.44 5.18 -16.58
C GLY A 203 22.21 6.48 -15.82
N LYS A 204 21.02 7.09 -15.90
CA LYS A 204 20.69 8.32 -15.17
C LYS A 204 20.29 8.05 -13.71
N PRO A 205 20.55 8.98 -12.77
CA PRO A 205 20.08 8.86 -11.38
C PRO A 205 18.56 8.81 -11.32
N ARG A 206 18.03 8.07 -10.35
CA ARG A 206 16.60 8.06 -10.05
C ARG A 206 16.24 9.30 -9.22
N GLN A 207 15.01 9.77 -9.38
CA GLN A 207 14.45 10.86 -8.59
C GLN A 207 13.24 10.36 -7.82
N PHE A 208 12.96 10.95 -6.66
CA PHE A 208 11.72 10.72 -5.95
C PHE A 208 10.52 11.19 -6.79
N GLU A 209 9.40 10.47 -6.70
CA GLU A 209 8.17 10.80 -7.42
C GLU A 209 6.98 10.90 -6.45
N PHE A 210 6.77 9.86 -5.66
CA PHE A 210 5.71 9.82 -4.66
C PHE A 210 6.06 8.83 -3.53
N GLN A 211 5.35 8.97 -2.42
CA GLN A 211 5.35 8.05 -1.29
C GLN A 211 3.95 7.49 -1.09
N VAL A 212 3.86 6.20 -0.80
CA VAL A 212 2.60 5.57 -0.35
C VAL A 212 2.46 5.83 1.15
N GLY A 213 1.28 6.30 1.54
CA GLY A 213 0.92 6.61 2.93
C GLY A 213 0.72 5.37 3.79
#